data_AF-A0A925T6A4-F1
#
_entry.id   AF-A0A925T6A4-F1
#
_cell.length_a   1.000
_cell.length_b   1.000
_cell.length_c   1.000
_cell.angle_alpha   90.00
_cell.angle_beta   90.00
_cell.angle_gamma   90.00
#
_symmetry.space_group_name_H-M   'P 1'
#
loop_
_entity.id
_entity.type
_entity.pdbx_description
1 polymer ?
#
loop_
_entity_poly.entity_id
_entity_poly.type
_entity_poly.pdbx_seq_one_letter_code
_entity_poly.pdbx_strand_id
1 'polypeptide(L)'
;DDLKNVQVPLRHAPPFYGSTGIKLQLKRIYVEIAGYYNSKIVNEDLAPFEQAKTDIYAVDTNGKPWSPGWYTLNFKASSEIGKNLLFTTGIENITNMRYRPYSSGIAAAGRNLIVSIRAYW
;
A
#
# COMPACT_ATOMS: atom_id res chain seq x y z
N ASP A 1 4.57 -17.98 -22.24
CA ASP A 1 4.95 -19.39 -22.05
C ASP A 1 5.78 -19.79 -23.25
N ASP A 2 7.09 -19.88 -23.06
CA ASP A 2 8.08 -20.07 -24.12
C ASP A 2 7.88 -21.40 -24.85
N LEU A 3 7.18 -22.34 -24.21
CA LEU A 3 6.80 -23.62 -24.79
C LEU A 3 5.61 -23.53 -25.75
N LYS A 4 4.77 -22.49 -25.63
CA LYS A 4 3.53 -22.31 -26.42
C LYS A 4 3.56 -21.09 -27.33
N ASN A 5 4.62 -20.28 -27.30
CA ASN A 5 4.73 -19.00 -28.01
C ASN A 5 3.55 -18.05 -27.74
N VAL A 6 3.05 -18.05 -26.50
CA VAL A 6 1.93 -17.20 -26.06
C VAL A 6 2.46 -16.14 -25.09
N GLN A 7 2.08 -14.88 -25.31
CA GLN A 7 2.34 -13.79 -24.35
C GLN A 7 1.51 -14.00 -23.08
N VAL A 8 2.18 -13.97 -21.93
CA VAL A 8 1.54 -14.14 -20.62
C VAL A 8 1.99 -13.02 -19.69
N PRO A 9 1.15 -12.60 -18.73
CA PRO A 9 1.55 -11.61 -17.73
C PRO A 9 2.78 -12.07 -16.94
N LEU A 10 3.70 -11.14 -16.67
CA LEU A 10 4.87 -11.40 -15.84
C LEU A 10 4.47 -11.54 -14.38
N ARG A 11 5.00 -12.57 -13.72
CA ARG A 11 4.70 -12.90 -12.32
C ARG A 11 4.96 -11.77 -11.31
N HIS A 12 5.96 -10.93 -11.56
CA HIS A 12 6.38 -9.86 -10.66
C HIS A 12 6.02 -8.46 -11.16
N ALA A 13 5.22 -8.36 -12.23
CA ALA A 13 4.66 -7.08 -12.62
C ALA A 13 3.63 -6.66 -11.55
N PRO A 14 3.80 -5.51 -10.89
CA PRO A 14 2.82 -5.04 -9.94
C PRO A 14 1.50 -4.69 -10.66
N PRO A 15 0.35 -4.78 -9.98
CA PRO A 15 -0.88 -4.18 -10.50
C PRO A 15 -0.68 -2.67 -10.71
N PHE A 16 -1.59 -2.02 -11.44
CA PHE A 16 -1.57 -0.55 -11.50
C PHE A 16 -1.63 0.04 -10.08
N TYR A 17 -0.73 0.96 -9.78
CA TYR A 17 -0.58 1.50 -8.43
C TYR A 17 -0.25 2.99 -8.47
N GLY A 18 -0.46 3.66 -7.34
CA GLY A 18 -0.11 5.05 -7.23
C GLY A 18 -0.25 5.58 -5.82
N SER A 19 0.14 6.85 -5.68
CA SER A 19 -0.11 7.64 -4.49
C SER A 19 -0.55 9.05 -4.87
N THR A 20 -1.38 9.64 -4.03
CA THR A 20 -1.81 11.03 -4.15
C THR A 20 -1.68 11.65 -2.78
N GLY A 21 -1.11 12.86 -2.69
CA GLY A 21 -0.91 13.50 -1.39
C GLY A 21 -1.01 15.01 -1.47
N ILE A 22 -1.53 15.60 -0.38
CA ILE A 22 -1.56 17.04 -0.16
C ILE A 22 -0.62 17.33 1.00
N LYS A 23 0.33 18.24 0.77
CA LYS A 23 1.33 18.67 1.73
C LYS A 23 1.16 20.16 2.01
N LEU A 24 1.18 20.52 3.28
CA LEU A 24 1.06 21.89 3.75
C LEU A 24 2.24 22.20 4.68
N GLN A 25 3.01 23.24 4.33
CA GLN A 25 4.10 23.76 5.15
C GLN A 25 3.74 25.16 5.64
N LEU A 26 3.67 25.34 6.97
CA LEU A 26 3.36 26.60 7.64
C LEU A 26 4.42 26.92 8.68
N LYS A 27 5.45 27.69 8.30
CA LYS A 27 6.57 28.06 9.18
C LYS A 27 7.14 26.82 9.89
N ARG A 28 6.73 26.60 11.15
CA ARG A 28 7.17 25.52 12.04
C ARG A 28 6.34 24.24 11.96
N ILE A 29 5.23 24.24 11.23
CA ILE A 29 4.28 23.13 11.14
C ILE A 29 4.31 22.55 9.72
N TYR A 30 4.37 21.23 9.63
CA TYR A 30 4.16 20.45 8.41
C TYR A 30 2.97 19.52 8.62
N VAL A 31 2.11 19.41 7.62
CA VAL A 31 1.00 18.45 7.59
C VAL A 31 0.95 17.79 6.22
N GLU A 32 0.70 16.49 6.18
CA GLU A 32 0.48 15.71 4.97
C GLU A 32 -0.69 14.76 5.15
N ILE A 33 -1.57 14.73 4.15
CA ILE A 33 -2.55 13.67 3.95
C ILE A 33 -2.20 12.97 2.65
N ALA A 34 -2.01 11.66 2.69
CA ALA A 34 -1.63 10.88 1.52
C ALA A 34 -2.48 9.61 1.40
N GLY A 35 -2.94 9.33 0.18
CA GLY A 35 -3.54 8.06 -0.20
C GLY A 35 -2.56 7.21 -0.99
N TYR A 36 -2.49 5.92 -0.69
CA TYR A 36 -1.77 4.92 -1.48
C TYR A 36 -2.77 3.89 -1.96
N TYR A 37 -2.63 3.39 -3.18
CA TYR A 37 -3.59 2.47 -3.74
C TYR A 37 -2.99 1.55 -4.80
N ASN A 38 -3.67 0.42 -4.98
CA ASN A 38 -3.32 -0.61 -5.93
C ASN A 38 -4.62 -1.16 -6.56
N SER A 39 -4.60 -1.40 -7.86
CA SER A 39 -5.73 -1.94 -8.60
C SER A 39 -5.90 -3.44 -8.37
N LYS A 40 -7.12 -3.91 -8.62
CA LYS A 40 -7.39 -5.34 -8.67
C LYS A 40 -6.76 -5.98 -9.91
N ILE A 41 -6.40 -7.26 -9.81
CA ILE A 41 -6.10 -8.13 -10.95
C ILE A 41 -7.08 -9.29 -10.92
N VAL A 42 -7.87 -9.44 -11.98
CA VAL A 42 -8.80 -10.57 -12.14
C VAL A 42 -8.02 -11.84 -12.50
N ASN A 43 -8.63 -13.01 -12.34
CA ASN A 43 -7.93 -14.28 -12.54
C ASN A 43 -7.28 -14.38 -13.94
N GLU A 44 -8.00 -13.94 -14.96
CA GLU A 44 -7.59 -14.00 -16.37
C GLU A 44 -6.30 -13.21 -16.64
N ASP A 45 -6.08 -12.13 -15.88
CA ASP A 45 -4.92 -11.23 -16.00
C ASP A 45 -3.79 -11.58 -15.03
N LEU A 46 -3.99 -12.56 -14.14
CA LEU A 46 -2.91 -13.07 -13.30
C LEU A 46 -1.90 -13.83 -14.16
N ALA A 47 -0.63 -13.72 -13.81
CA ALA A 47 0.39 -14.61 -14.35
C ALA A 47 -0.02 -16.08 -14.11
N PRO A 48 0.20 -17.01 -15.07
CA PRO A 48 -0.23 -18.40 -14.94
C PRO A 48 0.21 -19.08 -13.63
N PHE A 49 1.41 -18.75 -13.16
CA PHE A 49 1.94 -19.27 -11.90
C PHE A 49 1.23 -18.70 -10.65
N GLU A 50 0.69 -17.48 -10.73
CA GLU A 50 -0.11 -16.88 -9.64
C GLU A 50 -1.54 -17.43 -9.62
N GLN A 51 -2.09 -17.82 -10.79
CA GLN A 51 -3.39 -18.52 -10.86
C GLN A 51 -3.37 -19.87 -10.12
N ALA A 52 -2.21 -20.52 -10.00
CA ALA A 52 -2.07 -21.78 -9.28
C ALA A 52 -1.99 -21.62 -7.74
N LYS A 53 -1.87 -20.40 -7.22
CA LYS A 53 -1.68 -20.14 -5.78
C LYS A 53 -2.96 -19.70 -5.09
N THR A 54 -3.88 -20.63 -4.92
CA THR A 54 -5.19 -20.35 -4.31
C THR A 54 -5.10 -19.87 -2.86
N ASP A 55 -4.03 -20.18 -2.14
CA ASP A 55 -3.93 -19.94 -0.69
C ASP A 55 -3.63 -18.49 -0.32
N ILE A 56 -3.00 -17.73 -1.23
CA ILE A 56 -2.56 -16.35 -0.97
C ILE A 56 -3.52 -15.30 -1.53
N TYR A 57 -4.30 -15.66 -2.56
CA TYR A 57 -5.24 -14.79 -3.25
C TYR A 57 -6.65 -14.90 -2.69
N ALA A 58 -7.49 -13.91 -2.99
CA ALA A 58 -8.92 -14.02 -2.73
C ALA A 58 -9.55 -14.94 -3.77
N VAL A 59 -10.67 -15.56 -3.43
CA VAL A 59 -11.42 -16.42 -4.35
C VAL A 59 -12.67 -15.67 -4.82
N ASP A 60 -12.93 -15.67 -6.12
CA ASP A 60 -14.15 -15.06 -6.69
C ASP A 60 -15.36 -16.00 -6.61
N THR A 61 -16.52 -15.57 -7.13
CA THR A 61 -17.76 -16.37 -7.12
C THR A 61 -17.67 -17.66 -7.92
N ASN A 62 -16.70 -17.78 -8.84
CA ASN A 62 -16.48 -18.95 -9.68
C ASN A 62 -15.38 -19.87 -9.12
N GLY A 63 -14.87 -19.59 -7.91
CA GLY A 63 -13.80 -20.37 -7.31
C GLY A 63 -12.40 -20.03 -7.83
N LYS A 64 -12.24 -18.95 -8.59
CA LYS A 64 -10.95 -18.58 -9.20
C LYS A 64 -10.18 -17.58 -8.33
N PRO A 65 -8.85 -17.72 -8.22
CA PRO A 65 -8.04 -16.78 -7.47
C PRO A 65 -7.93 -15.43 -8.19
N TRP A 66 -8.02 -14.34 -7.43
CA TRP A 66 -7.83 -12.97 -7.92
C TRP A 66 -7.14 -12.12 -6.86
N SER A 67 -6.53 -11.02 -7.29
CA SER A 67 -5.87 -10.05 -6.39
C SER A 67 -6.78 -8.85 -6.16
N PRO A 68 -7.31 -8.66 -4.94
CA PRO A 68 -8.10 -7.49 -4.63
C PRO A 68 -7.29 -6.19 -4.73
N GLY A 69 -7.94 -5.15 -5.24
CA GLY A 69 -7.43 -3.80 -5.12
C GLY A 69 -7.57 -3.31 -3.69
N TRP A 70 -6.72 -2.37 -3.31
CA TRP A 70 -6.73 -1.79 -1.96
C TRP A 70 -6.28 -0.35 -1.98
N TYR A 71 -6.60 0.35 -0.89
CA TYR A 71 -6.08 1.68 -0.64
C TYR A 71 -5.82 1.89 0.85
N THR A 72 -4.93 2.81 1.17
CA THR A 72 -4.73 3.32 2.53
C THR A 72 -4.81 4.84 2.50
N LEU A 73 -5.33 5.43 3.57
CA LEU A 73 -5.26 6.86 3.83
C LEU A 73 -4.38 7.08 5.05
N ASN A 74 -3.39 7.95 4.90
CA ASN A 74 -2.36 8.22 5.89
C ASN A 74 -2.34 9.71 6.20
N PHE A 75 -2.06 10.04 7.46
CA PHE A 75 -1.88 11.40 7.93
C PHE A 75 -0.56 11.51 8.67
N LYS A 76 0.16 12.60 8.43
CA LYS A 76 1.40 12.92 9.13
C LYS A 76 1.40 14.41 9.48
N ALA A 77 1.84 14.73 10.68
CA ALA A 77 2.10 16.10 11.10
C ALA A 77 3.44 16.18 11.83
N SER A 78 4.15 17.28 11.63
CA SER A 78 5.32 17.60 12.45
C SER A 78 5.35 19.07 12.81
N SER A 79 5.90 19.36 13.99
CA SER A 79 6.01 20.70 14.53
C SER A 79 7.38 20.92 15.16
N GLU A 80 8.03 22.02 14.80
CA GLU A 80 9.24 22.49 15.48
C GLU A 80 8.86 23.10 16.83
N ILE A 81 9.37 22.51 17.91
CA ILE A 81 9.21 22.99 19.28
C ILE A 81 10.49 23.75 19.66
N GLY A 82 10.40 25.07 19.77
CA GLY A 82 11.56 25.92 19.99
C GLY A 82 12.50 25.95 18.77
N LYS A 83 13.82 25.87 19.00
CA LYS A 83 14.85 25.85 17.93
C LYS A 83 15.54 24.50 17.78
N ASN A 84 15.32 23.57 18.71
CA ASN A 84 16.14 22.38 18.86
C ASN A 84 15.35 21.08 18.85
N LEU A 85 14.00 21.13 18.77
CA LEU A 85 13.18 19.93 18.78
C LEU A 85 12.22 19.89 17.60
N LEU A 86 12.06 18.72 17.00
CA LEU A 86 11.03 18.40 16.02
C LEU A 86 10.18 17.26 16.56
N PHE A 87 8.90 17.55 16.84
CA PHE A 87 7.92 16.53 17.15
C PHE A 87 7.22 16.08 15.87
N THR A 88 7.10 14.78 15.64
CA THR A 88 6.37 14.20 14.51
C THR A 88 5.36 13.18 15.02
N THR A 89 4.15 13.24 14.50
CA THR A 89 3.11 12.24 14.72
C THR A 89 2.51 11.84 13.38
N GLY A 90 2.04 10.61 13.28
CA GLY A 90 1.37 10.13 12.08
C GLY A 90 0.50 8.93 12.38
N ILE A 91 -0.54 8.77 11.57
CA ILE A 91 -1.40 7.60 11.58
C ILE A 91 -1.47 7.07 10.15
N GLU A 92 -1.10 5.81 9.99
CA GLU A 92 -1.19 5.12 8.70
C GLU A 92 -2.40 4.19 8.69
N ASN A 93 -2.96 3.99 7.50
CA ASN A 93 -4.13 3.16 7.26
C ASN A 93 -5.29 3.53 8.18
N ILE A 94 -5.70 4.80 8.15
CA ILE A 94 -6.72 5.39 9.04
C ILE A 94 -8.04 4.61 8.99
N THR A 95 -8.43 4.13 7.81
CA THR A 95 -9.63 3.32 7.57
C THR A 95 -9.52 1.89 8.08
N ASN A 96 -8.34 1.49 8.58
CA ASN A 96 -8.03 0.13 9.01
C ASN A 96 -8.33 -0.92 7.93
N MET A 97 -8.05 -0.58 6.67
CA MET A 97 -8.27 -1.49 5.56
C MET A 97 -7.34 -2.69 5.70
N ARG A 98 -7.93 -3.90 5.76
CA ARG A 98 -7.17 -5.15 5.68
C ARG A 98 -6.86 -5.45 4.23
N TYR A 99 -5.58 -5.57 3.88
CA TYR A 99 -5.16 -5.87 2.52
C TYR A 99 -3.93 -6.77 2.50
N ARG A 100 -3.67 -7.39 1.34
CA ARG A 100 -2.46 -8.14 1.04
C ARG A 100 -1.84 -7.57 -0.22
N PRO A 101 -0.57 -7.16 -0.21
CA PRO A 101 0.13 -6.78 -1.43
C PRO A 101 0.20 -7.96 -2.41
N TYR A 102 0.18 -7.65 -3.71
CA TYR A 102 0.24 -8.65 -4.77
C TYR A 102 1.45 -9.59 -4.58
N SER A 103 1.22 -10.90 -4.74
CA SER A 103 2.23 -11.98 -4.60
C SER A 103 2.88 -12.12 -3.19
N SER A 104 2.46 -11.33 -2.18
CA SER A 104 3.07 -11.38 -0.83
C SER A 104 2.55 -12.54 0.04
N GLY A 105 1.25 -12.85 -0.02
CA GLY A 105 0.59 -13.81 0.87
C GLY A 105 0.46 -13.38 2.34
N ILE A 106 1.11 -12.29 2.74
CA ILE A 106 1.06 -11.75 4.10
C ILE A 106 0.13 -10.53 4.14
N ALA A 107 -0.71 -10.46 5.17
CA ALA A 107 -1.53 -9.28 5.41
C ALA A 107 -0.63 -8.11 5.81
N ALA A 108 -0.81 -6.97 5.14
CA ALA A 108 -0.10 -5.75 5.51
C ALA A 108 -0.60 -5.20 6.85
N ALA A 109 0.14 -4.24 7.40
CA ALA A 109 -0.22 -3.60 8.65
C ALA A 109 -1.61 -2.93 8.56
N GLY A 110 -2.41 -3.14 9.60
CA GLY A 110 -3.65 -2.39 9.82
C GLY A 110 -3.34 -0.95 10.23
N ARG A 111 -4.29 -0.31 10.91
CA ARG A 111 -4.10 1.05 11.42
C ARG A 111 -2.94 1.10 12.42
N ASN A 112 -1.97 1.97 12.18
CA ASN A 112 -0.81 2.15 13.05
C ASN A 112 -0.60 3.63 13.41
N LEU A 113 -0.04 3.87 14.60
CA LEU A 113 0.27 5.20 15.12
C LEU A 113 1.79 5.32 15.29
N ILE A 114 2.36 6.40 14.76
CA ILE A 114 3.79 6.68 14.79
C ILE A 114 4.00 8.00 15.52
N VAL A 115 4.88 8.01 16.52
CA VAL A 115 5.26 9.22 17.26
C VAL A 115 6.78 9.27 17.36
N SER A 116 7.35 10.47 17.14
CA SER A 116 8.79 10.69 17.15
C SER A 116 9.12 12.08 17.70
N ILE A 117 10.21 12.16 18.46
CA ILE A 117 10.86 13.40 18.85
C ILE A 117 12.30 13.33 18.33
N ARG A 118 12.73 14.38 17.62
CA ARG A 118 14.12 14.56 17.19
C ARG A 118 14.68 15.81 17.85
N ALA A 119 15.86 15.69 18.44
CA ALA A 119 16.62 16.81 18.98
C ALA A 119 17.79 17.17 18.07
N TYR A 120 18.05 18.47 17.93
CA TYR A 120 19.20 19.05 17.25
C TYR A 120 20.08 19.71 18.31
N TRP A 121 21.27 19.14 18.54
CA TRP A 121 22.29 19.61 19.47
C TRP A 121 23.55 20.04 18.73
#